data_AF-A0A523JB50-F1
#
_entry.id   AF-A0A523JB50-F1
#
_cell.length_a   1.000
_cell.length_b   1.000
_cell.length_c   1.000
_cell.angle_alpha   90.00
_cell.angle_beta   90.00
_cell.angle_gamma   90.00
#
_symmetry.space_group_name_H-M   'P 1'
#
loop_
_entity.id
_entity.type
_entity.pdbx_description
1 polymer ?
#
loop_
_entity_poly.entity_id
_entity_poly.type
_entity_poly.pdbx_seq_one_letter_code
_entity_poly.pdbx_strand_id
1 'polypeptide(L)'
;MIFTNPEVYSEDIDQLSELTVPISVYILDDQDGVYSSERSKDEIVSIFEKVNKIWSQAAIEINVRYIHRTELPHEIMKAFIEGNYTPFLNGINRKFNLQNHSIINAFYSKRIGGPNGRALTRYGFFLVTDTPFVHDQRVTSHEIGHLLGLGHEPYNRKRLMYSGTNGIQLTTKEINTA
;
A
#
# COMPACT_ATOMS: atom_id res chain seq x y z
N MET A 1 -49.66 2.85 37.45
CA MET A 1 -49.80 3.69 36.23
C MET A 1 -49.08 4.99 36.54
N ILE A 2 -48.00 5.43 35.88
CA ILE A 2 -47.47 5.20 34.52
C ILE A 2 -45.93 5.39 34.60
N PHE A 3 -45.23 4.38 34.08
CA PHE A 3 -43.99 4.36 33.30
C PHE A 3 -42.85 5.38 33.55
N THR A 4 -41.75 4.81 34.08
CA THR A 4 -40.34 4.94 33.64
C THR A 4 -40.03 5.98 32.56
N ASN A 5 -39.22 6.97 32.93
CA ASN A 5 -38.46 7.78 31.98
C ASN A 5 -37.22 6.95 31.58
N PRO A 6 -37.04 6.55 30.31
CA PRO A 6 -35.83 5.84 29.92
C PRO A 6 -34.69 6.85 29.86
N GLU A 7 -33.60 6.57 30.58
CA GLU A 7 -32.31 7.16 30.32
C GLU A 7 -32.01 6.96 28.83
N VAL A 8 -32.00 8.07 28.10
CA VAL A 8 -31.47 8.10 26.74
C VAL A 8 -29.97 7.91 26.89
N TYR A 9 -29.52 6.66 26.82
CA TYR A 9 -28.14 6.34 26.49
C TYR A 9 -27.92 6.94 25.10
N SER A 10 -27.34 8.14 25.04
CA SER A 10 -26.68 8.58 23.82
C SER A 10 -25.57 7.58 23.59
N GLU A 11 -25.76 6.69 22.61
CA GLU A 11 -24.64 5.98 22.02
C GLU A 11 -23.64 7.05 21.60
N ASP A 12 -22.54 7.14 22.33
CA ASP A 12 -21.33 7.82 21.87
C ASP A 12 -20.97 7.11 20.56
N ILE A 13 -21.46 7.64 19.45
CA ILE A 13 -20.95 7.33 18.12
C ILE A 13 -19.52 7.83 18.20
N ASP A 14 -18.62 6.91 18.53
CA ASP A 14 -17.19 7.11 18.56
C ASP A 14 -16.82 7.70 17.21
N GLN A 15 -16.67 9.03 17.15
CA GLN A 15 -16.25 9.71 15.94
C GLN A 15 -14.83 9.22 15.71
N LEU A 16 -14.67 8.26 14.80
CA LEU A 16 -13.36 7.81 14.37
C LEU A 16 -12.58 9.06 13.98
N SER A 17 -11.63 9.44 14.83
CA SER A 17 -10.71 10.52 14.53
C SER A 17 -9.95 10.08 13.28
N GLU A 18 -9.98 10.91 12.23
CA GLU A 18 -9.32 10.59 10.98
C GLU A 18 -7.84 10.29 11.22
N LEU A 19 -7.41 9.08 10.84
CA LEU A 19 -6.03 8.64 11.01
C LEU A 19 -5.26 8.92 9.72
N THR A 20 -4.32 9.86 9.78
CA THR A 20 -3.43 10.13 8.65
C THR A 20 -2.18 9.24 8.70
N VAL A 21 -2.00 8.41 7.68
CA VAL A 21 -0.85 7.52 7.52
C VAL A 21 0.12 8.10 6.48
N PRO A 22 1.33 8.53 6.87
CA PRO A 22 2.29 9.10 5.93
C PRO A 22 2.99 8.01 5.10
N ILE A 23 3.05 8.23 3.78
CA ILE A 23 3.74 7.34 2.85
C ILE A 23 4.71 8.09 1.92
N SER A 24 5.86 7.47 1.66
CA SER A 24 6.79 7.91 0.60
C SER A 24 6.79 6.88 -0.52
N VAL A 25 6.68 7.36 -1.77
CA VAL A 25 6.56 6.52 -2.96
C VAL A 25 7.79 6.69 -3.84
N TYR A 26 8.37 5.56 -4.23
CA TYR A 26 9.52 5.49 -5.11
C TYR A 26 9.15 4.71 -6.37
N ILE A 27 9.46 5.29 -7.53
CA ILE A 27 9.36 4.66 -8.83
C ILE A 27 10.77 4.20 -9.19
N LEU A 28 10.97 2.90 -9.41
CA LEU A 28 12.30 2.33 -9.58
C LEU A 28 12.75 2.40 -11.04
N ASP A 29 13.92 2.98 -11.25
CA ASP A 29 14.60 3.06 -12.54
C ASP A 29 15.86 2.20 -12.55
N ASP A 30 16.11 1.57 -13.68
CA ASP A 30 17.37 0.91 -13.99
C ASP A 30 18.33 1.93 -14.62
N GLN A 31 19.56 2.00 -14.13
CA GLN A 31 20.60 2.87 -14.70
C GLN A 31 20.88 2.56 -16.18
N ASP A 32 20.70 1.30 -16.59
CA ASP A 32 20.83 0.89 -18.00
C ASP A 32 19.51 1.06 -18.79
N GLY A 33 18.43 1.46 -18.12
CA GLY A 33 17.11 1.73 -18.71
C GLY A 33 16.31 0.48 -19.11
N VAL A 34 16.85 -0.72 -18.97
CA VAL A 34 16.22 -1.97 -19.45
C VAL A 34 15.02 -2.35 -18.58
N TYR A 35 15.16 -2.18 -17.27
CA TYR A 35 14.17 -2.62 -16.28
C TYR A 35 13.44 -1.46 -15.57
N SER A 36 13.58 -0.24 -16.06
CA SER A 36 12.92 0.94 -15.50
C SER A 36 11.41 0.84 -15.50
N SER A 37 10.79 1.38 -14.46
CA SER A 37 9.34 1.48 -14.36
C SER A 37 8.77 2.39 -15.45
N GLU A 38 7.66 1.96 -16.03
CA GLU A 38 6.89 2.69 -17.04
C GLU A 38 5.90 3.69 -16.40
N ARG A 39 5.75 3.66 -15.06
CA ARG A 39 4.85 4.57 -14.33
C ARG A 39 5.39 5.97 -14.27
N SER A 40 4.51 6.94 -14.40
CA SER A 40 4.73 8.36 -14.18
C SER A 40 4.32 8.78 -12.76
N LYS A 41 4.78 9.96 -12.31
CA LYS A 41 4.37 10.52 -11.01
C LYS A 41 2.87 10.84 -10.98
N ASP A 42 2.31 11.33 -12.08
CA ASP A 42 0.89 11.68 -12.18
C ASP A 42 -0.01 10.44 -12.08
N GLU A 43 0.42 9.31 -12.65
CA GLU A 43 -0.25 8.04 -12.45
C GLU A 43 -0.22 7.61 -10.99
N ILE A 44 0.91 7.75 -10.30
CA ILE A 44 1.00 7.47 -8.85
C ILE A 44 0.01 8.35 -8.08
N VAL A 45 -0.05 9.65 -8.36
CA VAL A 45 -1.03 10.55 -7.72
C VAL A 45 -2.47 10.03 -7.92
N SER A 46 -2.85 9.70 -9.17
CA SER A 46 -4.20 9.18 -9.46
C SER A 46 -4.50 7.83 -8.78
N ILE A 47 -3.50 6.96 -8.63
CA ILE A 47 -3.64 5.72 -7.86
C ILE A 47 -3.96 6.05 -6.41
N PHE A 48 -3.20 6.96 -5.78
CA PHE A 48 -3.38 7.28 -4.36
C PHE A 48 -4.68 8.05 -4.06
N GLU A 49 -5.20 8.86 -4.99
CA GLU A 49 -6.56 9.41 -4.88
C GLU A 49 -7.62 8.30 -4.76
N LYS A 50 -7.46 7.22 -5.54
CA LYS A 50 -8.38 6.07 -5.52
C LYS A 50 -8.13 5.17 -4.31
N VAL A 51 -6.89 5.07 -3.82
CA VAL A 51 -6.54 4.41 -2.56
C VAL A 51 -7.25 5.10 -1.39
N ASN A 52 -7.25 6.43 -1.35
CA ASN A 52 -7.94 7.19 -0.30
C ASN A 52 -9.46 6.97 -0.33
N LYS A 53 -10.08 6.79 -1.50
CA LYS A 53 -11.49 6.39 -1.60
C LYS A 53 -11.77 5.00 -1.00
N ILE A 54 -10.80 4.11 -0.99
CA ILE A 54 -10.93 2.78 -0.37
C ILE A 54 -10.76 2.91 1.15
N TRP A 55 -9.71 3.59 1.61
CA TRP A 55 -9.37 3.72 3.03
C TRP A 55 -10.26 4.66 3.82
N SER A 56 -11.02 5.55 3.16
CA SER A 56 -12.05 6.36 3.82
C SER A 56 -13.14 5.51 4.49
N GLN A 57 -13.32 4.25 4.09
CA GLN A 57 -14.20 3.29 4.80
C GLN A 57 -13.78 3.05 6.26
N ALA A 58 -12.51 3.27 6.58
CA ALA A 58 -11.94 3.12 7.92
C ALA A 58 -11.56 4.47 8.56
N ALA A 59 -12.01 5.60 7.99
CA ALA A 59 -11.54 6.94 8.38
C ALA A 59 -10.00 7.08 8.36
N ILE A 60 -9.34 6.40 7.41
CA ILE A 60 -7.90 6.48 7.21
C ILE A 60 -7.60 7.31 5.95
N GLU A 61 -6.74 8.32 6.12
CA GLU A 61 -6.16 9.10 5.03
C GLU A 61 -4.72 8.63 4.78
N ILE A 62 -4.45 8.13 3.59
CA ILE A 62 -3.10 7.85 3.10
C ILE A 62 -2.52 9.15 2.53
N ASN A 63 -1.61 9.76 3.29
CA ASN A 63 -0.98 11.02 2.95
C ASN A 63 0.37 10.77 2.26
N VAL A 64 0.39 10.94 0.93
CA VAL A 64 1.61 10.83 0.11
C VAL A 64 2.47 12.07 0.30
N ARG A 65 3.55 11.93 1.07
CA ARG A 65 4.47 13.04 1.37
C ARG A 65 5.54 13.26 0.31
N TYR A 66 5.85 12.21 -0.45
CA TYR A 66 6.97 12.22 -1.38
C TYR A 66 6.74 11.23 -2.52
N ILE A 67 7.00 11.68 -3.77
CA ILE A 67 7.04 10.82 -4.96
C ILE A 67 8.33 11.09 -5.72
N HIS A 68 9.20 10.07 -5.84
CA HIS A 68 10.50 10.19 -6.47
C HIS A 68 10.82 9.03 -7.39
N ARG A 69 11.61 9.28 -8.43
CA ARG A 69 12.18 8.23 -9.26
C ARG A 69 13.57 7.93 -8.74
N THR A 70 13.84 6.69 -8.36
CA THR A 70 15.12 6.27 -7.80
C THR A 70 15.82 5.35 -8.80
N GLU A 71 16.98 5.78 -9.27
CA GLU A 71 17.85 4.96 -10.10
C GLU A 71 18.61 3.93 -9.25
N LEU A 72 18.63 2.70 -9.73
CA LEU A 72 19.29 1.56 -9.11
C LEU A 72 20.30 0.94 -10.08
N PRO A 73 21.43 0.42 -9.56
CA PRO A 73 22.38 -0.36 -10.36
C PRO A 73 21.69 -1.52 -11.09
N HIS A 74 22.10 -1.77 -12.32
CA HIS A 74 21.46 -2.75 -13.21
C HIS A 74 21.40 -4.15 -12.59
N GLU A 75 22.46 -4.60 -11.93
CA GLU A 75 22.51 -5.91 -11.27
C GLU A 75 21.49 -6.03 -10.11
N ILE A 76 21.22 -4.92 -9.43
CA ILE A 76 20.20 -4.87 -8.37
C ILE A 76 18.82 -4.96 -9.01
N MET A 77 18.55 -4.18 -10.07
CA MET A 77 17.25 -4.22 -10.76
C MET A 77 16.96 -5.57 -11.40
N LYS A 78 17.95 -6.19 -12.04
CA LYS A 78 17.82 -7.52 -12.63
C LYS A 78 17.39 -8.54 -11.59
N ALA A 79 18.10 -8.61 -10.46
CA ALA A 79 17.74 -9.51 -9.37
C ALA A 79 16.35 -9.19 -8.80
N PHE A 80 16.02 -7.90 -8.67
CA PHE A 80 14.74 -7.43 -8.14
C PHE A 80 13.55 -7.87 -9.01
N ILE A 81 13.63 -7.71 -10.34
CA ILE A 81 12.55 -8.11 -11.25
C ILE A 81 12.39 -9.63 -11.35
N GLU A 82 13.44 -10.39 -11.03
CA GLU A 82 13.46 -11.86 -10.92
C GLU A 82 12.92 -12.33 -9.55
N GLY A 83 12.59 -11.41 -8.64
CA GLY A 83 12.03 -11.72 -7.32
C GLY A 83 13.08 -11.94 -6.22
N ASN A 84 14.36 -11.74 -6.52
CA ASN A 84 15.43 -11.74 -5.53
C ASN A 84 15.69 -10.33 -5.00
N TYR A 85 15.03 -9.99 -3.89
CA TYR A 85 15.15 -8.66 -3.28
C TYR A 85 16.38 -8.49 -2.37
N THR A 86 17.20 -9.52 -2.19
CA THR A 86 18.36 -9.47 -1.28
C THR A 86 19.35 -8.36 -1.66
N PRO A 87 19.75 -8.21 -2.95
CA PRO A 87 20.66 -7.12 -3.35
C PRO A 87 20.04 -5.74 -3.13
N PHE A 88 18.74 -5.59 -3.37
CA PHE A 88 18.01 -4.35 -3.11
C PHE A 88 18.03 -4.00 -1.62
N LEU A 89 17.61 -4.92 -0.75
CA LEU A 89 17.60 -4.72 0.71
C LEU A 89 18.98 -4.38 1.26
N ASN A 90 20.02 -5.08 0.80
CA ASN A 90 21.40 -4.84 1.22
C ASN A 90 22.01 -3.56 0.60
N GLY A 91 21.43 -3.06 -0.49
CA GLY A 91 21.88 -1.88 -1.21
C GLY A 91 21.35 -0.56 -0.64
N ILE A 92 20.24 -0.59 0.11
CA ILE A 92 19.67 0.61 0.75
C ILE A 92 20.73 1.25 1.67
N ASN A 93 20.98 2.54 1.47
CA ASN A 93 21.98 3.37 2.17
C ASN A 93 23.44 2.89 2.00
N ARG A 94 23.72 2.05 1.00
CA ARG A 94 25.07 1.57 0.67
C ARG A 94 25.42 1.73 -0.80
N LYS A 95 24.49 1.35 -1.67
CA LYS A 95 24.59 1.39 -3.14
C LYS A 95 23.66 2.43 -3.75
N PHE A 96 22.56 2.72 -3.06
CA PHE A 96 21.63 3.79 -3.40
C PHE A 96 21.01 4.33 -2.11
N ASN A 97 20.53 5.57 -2.14
CA ASN A 97 19.95 6.23 -0.96
C ASN A 97 18.47 6.48 -1.15
N LEU A 98 17.68 6.22 -0.11
CA LEU A 98 16.26 6.56 -0.07
C LEU A 98 16.09 7.86 0.70
N GLN A 99 15.87 8.95 -0.02
CA GLN A 99 15.62 10.26 0.57
C GLN A 99 14.17 10.37 1.02
N ASN A 100 13.93 11.05 2.16
CA ASN A 100 12.59 11.38 2.65
C ASN A 100 11.69 10.14 2.84
N HIS A 101 12.22 9.06 3.40
CA HIS A 101 11.42 7.87 3.73
C HIS A 101 10.41 8.18 4.84
N SER A 102 9.22 7.58 4.72
CA SER A 102 8.18 7.63 5.73
C SER A 102 8.16 6.33 6.53
N ILE A 103 7.23 6.22 7.48
CA ILE A 103 6.99 4.98 8.24
C ILE A 103 6.56 3.86 7.29
N ILE A 104 5.73 4.19 6.30
CA ILE A 104 5.39 3.30 5.19
C ILE A 104 6.08 3.81 3.91
N ASN A 105 6.65 2.90 3.13
CA ASN A 105 7.22 3.22 1.83
C ASN A 105 6.62 2.31 0.75
N ALA A 106 6.41 2.86 -0.45
CA ALA A 106 5.93 2.12 -1.62
C ALA A 106 6.99 2.13 -2.71
N PHE A 107 7.23 0.99 -3.35
CA PHE A 107 8.13 0.86 -4.49
C PHE A 107 7.36 0.34 -5.70
N TYR A 108 7.25 1.17 -6.74
CA TYR A 108 6.69 0.79 -8.04
C TYR A 108 7.82 0.39 -8.97
N SER A 109 7.67 -0.75 -9.64
CA SER A 109 8.69 -1.33 -10.51
C SER A 109 8.04 -2.01 -11.70
N LYS A 110 8.72 -2.02 -12.85
CA LYS A 110 8.28 -2.74 -14.05
C LYS A 110 7.76 -4.13 -13.73
N ARG A 111 8.54 -4.87 -12.92
CA ARG A 111 8.20 -6.20 -12.41
C ARG A 111 8.74 -6.39 -11.01
N ILE A 112 8.14 -7.33 -10.27
CA ILE A 112 8.57 -7.71 -8.92
C ILE A 112 8.77 -9.23 -8.76
N GLY A 113 8.84 -10.00 -9.86
CA GLY A 113 9.11 -11.44 -9.80
C GLY A 113 7.96 -12.32 -9.32
N GLY A 114 6.70 -11.96 -9.62
CA GLY A 114 5.56 -12.85 -9.38
C GLY A 114 4.23 -12.12 -9.20
N PRO A 115 3.89 -11.70 -7.97
CA PRO A 115 2.57 -11.15 -7.67
C PRO A 115 2.38 -9.73 -8.22
N ASN A 116 1.13 -9.25 -8.18
CA ASN A 116 0.79 -7.86 -8.48
C ASN A 116 1.41 -6.88 -7.47
N GLY A 117 1.46 -7.28 -6.21
CA GLY A 117 2.05 -6.53 -5.11
C GLY A 117 2.64 -7.48 -4.06
N ARG A 118 3.50 -6.93 -3.20
CA ARG A 118 4.08 -7.67 -2.08
C ARG A 118 4.43 -6.75 -0.93
N ALA A 119 3.77 -6.96 0.20
CA ALA A 119 4.13 -6.37 1.48
C ALA A 119 5.38 -7.04 2.07
N LEU A 120 6.32 -6.21 2.49
CA LEU A 120 7.54 -6.57 3.21
C LEU A 120 7.46 -5.92 4.59
N THR A 121 6.46 -6.35 5.37
CA THR A 121 6.02 -5.73 6.64
C THR A 121 7.17 -5.49 7.62
N ARG A 122 8.10 -6.44 7.77
CA ARG A 122 9.30 -6.31 8.62
C ARG A 122 10.16 -5.08 8.28
N TYR A 123 10.12 -4.63 7.02
CA TYR A 123 10.92 -3.50 6.52
C TYR A 123 10.09 -2.21 6.36
N GLY A 124 8.80 -2.22 6.70
CA GLY A 124 7.95 -1.03 6.60
C GLY A 124 7.69 -0.56 5.16
N PHE A 125 7.73 -1.47 4.18
CA PHE A 125 7.43 -1.11 2.80
C PHE A 125 6.71 -2.21 2.04
N PHE A 126 6.17 -1.84 0.87
CA PHE A 126 5.60 -2.78 -0.09
C PHE A 126 6.04 -2.49 -1.52
N LEU A 127 5.87 -3.49 -2.37
CA LEU A 127 6.21 -3.47 -3.79
C LEU A 127 4.93 -3.55 -4.63
N VAL A 128 4.88 -2.86 -5.76
CA VAL A 128 3.80 -2.94 -6.76
C VAL A 128 4.41 -3.05 -8.16
N THR A 129 3.88 -3.97 -8.96
CA THR A 129 4.28 -4.10 -10.37
C THR A 129 3.57 -3.06 -11.23
N ASP A 130 4.19 -2.61 -12.31
CA ASP A 130 3.60 -1.62 -13.21
C ASP A 130 2.37 -2.11 -13.97
N THR A 131 2.21 -3.42 -14.17
CA THR A 131 1.08 -3.99 -14.93
C THR A 131 0.38 -5.07 -14.13
N PRO A 132 -0.33 -4.73 -13.05
CA PRO A 132 -1.04 -5.73 -12.26
C PRO A 132 -2.26 -6.25 -13.03
N PHE A 133 -2.63 -7.51 -12.78
CA PHE A 133 -3.82 -8.14 -13.38
C PHE A 133 -5.15 -7.68 -12.76
N VAL A 134 -5.09 -6.81 -11.74
CA VAL A 134 -6.24 -6.23 -11.02
C VAL A 134 -5.98 -4.73 -10.85
N HIS A 135 -6.98 -3.97 -10.41
CA HIS A 135 -6.85 -2.51 -10.32
C HIS A 135 -5.72 -2.05 -9.37
N ASP A 136 -4.93 -1.07 -9.82
CA ASP A 136 -3.78 -0.52 -9.10
C ASP A 136 -4.09 -0.06 -7.68
N GLN A 137 -5.17 0.69 -7.51
CA GLN A 137 -5.57 1.20 -6.21
C GLN A 137 -5.91 0.06 -5.25
N ARG A 138 -6.42 -1.07 -5.75
CA ARG A 138 -6.73 -2.24 -4.95
C ARG A 138 -5.45 -2.97 -4.55
N VAL A 139 -4.49 -3.14 -5.47
CA VAL A 139 -3.20 -3.75 -5.14
C VAL A 139 -2.52 -2.92 -4.06
N THR A 140 -2.39 -1.62 -4.30
CA THR A 140 -1.79 -0.66 -3.38
C THR A 140 -2.49 -0.68 -2.02
N SER A 141 -3.83 -0.62 -1.99
CA SER A 141 -4.59 -0.65 -0.74
C SER A 141 -4.44 -1.98 0.01
N HIS A 142 -4.36 -3.10 -0.69
CA HIS A 142 -4.16 -4.41 -0.07
C HIS A 142 -2.78 -4.53 0.58
N GLU A 143 -1.73 -4.06 -0.09
CA GLU A 143 -0.39 -4.07 0.49
C GLU A 143 -0.27 -3.10 1.69
N ILE A 144 -0.93 -1.95 1.63
CA ILE A 144 -1.09 -1.06 2.80
C ILE A 144 -1.80 -1.81 3.93
N GLY A 145 -2.84 -2.59 3.63
CA GLY A 145 -3.56 -3.38 4.62
C GLY A 145 -2.65 -4.34 5.38
N HIS A 146 -1.74 -5.04 4.69
CA HIS A 146 -0.73 -5.87 5.34
C HIS A 146 0.21 -5.09 6.26
N LEU A 147 0.59 -3.87 5.87
CA LEU A 147 1.45 -3.00 6.71
C LEU A 147 0.69 -2.50 7.94
N LEU A 148 -0.63 -2.35 7.85
CA LEU A 148 -1.54 -2.04 8.97
C LEU A 148 -1.99 -3.29 9.75
N GLY A 149 -1.33 -4.44 9.54
CA GLY A 149 -1.57 -5.66 10.33
C GLY A 149 -2.72 -6.55 9.85
N LEU A 150 -3.32 -6.25 8.69
CA LEU A 150 -4.40 -7.06 8.14
C LEU A 150 -3.88 -8.35 7.48
N GLY A 151 -4.48 -9.48 7.86
CA GLY A 151 -4.31 -10.76 7.18
C GLY A 151 -5.23 -10.91 5.97
N HIS A 152 -5.01 -11.94 5.15
CA HIS A 152 -5.91 -12.26 4.04
C HIS A 152 -7.32 -12.61 4.52
N GLU A 153 -8.31 -12.19 3.74
CA GLU A 153 -9.68 -12.68 3.86
C GLU A 153 -9.86 -13.91 2.94
N PRO A 154 -10.30 -15.07 3.46
CA PRO A 154 -10.25 -16.32 2.70
C PRO A 154 -11.52 -16.66 1.91
N TYR A 155 -12.66 -16.00 2.12
CA TYR A 155 -13.96 -16.49 1.65
C TYR A 155 -14.69 -15.55 0.69
N ASN A 156 -14.63 -14.24 0.92
CA ASN A 156 -15.41 -13.24 0.21
C ASN A 156 -14.55 -12.41 -0.74
N ARG A 157 -14.64 -12.75 -2.02
CA ARG A 157 -13.96 -12.10 -3.15
C ARG A 157 -14.20 -10.60 -3.29
N LYS A 158 -15.21 -10.03 -2.64
CA LYS A 158 -15.50 -8.58 -2.63
C LYS A 158 -14.64 -7.82 -1.61
N ARG A 159 -13.96 -8.53 -0.70
CA ARG A 159 -13.14 -7.92 0.36
C ARG A 159 -11.79 -7.44 -0.15
N LEU A 160 -11.30 -6.36 0.44
CA LEU A 160 -9.99 -5.81 0.10
C LEU A 160 -8.89 -6.84 0.33
N MET A 161 -8.94 -7.56 1.46
CA MET A 161 -7.91 -8.52 1.82
C MET A 161 -8.08 -9.90 1.17
N TYR A 162 -9.09 -10.12 0.31
CA TYR A 162 -9.17 -11.33 -0.50
C TYR A 162 -8.19 -11.24 -1.67
N SER A 163 -7.27 -12.20 -1.78
CA SER A 163 -6.18 -12.15 -2.77
C SER A 163 -6.65 -12.32 -4.22
N GLY A 164 -6.04 -11.57 -5.15
CA GLY A 164 -6.20 -11.78 -6.59
C GLY A 164 -7.56 -11.36 -7.20
N THR A 165 -8.33 -10.51 -6.52
CA THR A 165 -9.62 -9.99 -7.05
C THR A 165 -9.66 -8.46 -7.03
N ASN A 166 -10.69 -7.87 -7.65
CA ASN A 166 -10.97 -6.43 -7.58
C ASN A 166 -11.84 -6.04 -6.36
N GLY A 167 -11.89 -6.87 -5.32
CA GLY A 167 -12.59 -6.55 -4.07
C GLY A 167 -11.95 -5.36 -3.35
N ILE A 168 -12.77 -4.45 -2.84
CA ILE A 168 -12.33 -3.20 -2.16
C ILE A 168 -13.06 -2.95 -0.84
N GLN A 169 -13.99 -3.82 -0.46
CA GLN A 169 -14.79 -3.61 0.75
C GLN A 169 -14.02 -4.02 1.98
N LEU A 170 -13.94 -3.14 2.97
CA LEU A 170 -13.46 -3.52 4.30
C LEU A 170 -14.59 -4.19 5.10
N THR A 171 -14.22 -5.10 5.98
CA THR A 171 -15.04 -5.63 7.07
C THR A 171 -14.87 -4.75 8.30
N THR A 172 -15.83 -4.80 9.22
CA THR A 172 -15.71 -4.15 10.53
C THR A 172 -14.44 -4.59 11.28
N LYS A 173 -14.05 -5.87 11.15
CA LYS A 173 -12.81 -6.38 11.76
C LYS A 173 -11.57 -5.71 11.15
N GLU A 174 -11.51 -5.60 9.83
CA GLU A 174 -10.39 -4.94 9.14
C GLU A 174 -10.34 -3.45 9.50
N ILE A 175 -11.49 -2.76 9.56
CA ILE A 175 -11.56 -1.35 9.98
C ILE A 175 -11.01 -1.16 11.39
N ASN A 176 -11.39 -2.02 12.35
CA ASN A 176 -10.96 -1.88 13.74
C ASN A 176 -9.51 -2.34 13.99
N THR A 177 -8.92 -3.07 13.06
CA THR A 177 -7.54 -3.58 13.19
C THR A 177 -6.53 -2.62 12.57
N ALA A 178 -6.90 -2.02 11.45
CA ALA A 178 -6.09 -1.02 10.74
C ALA A 178 -5.95 0.27 11.56
#